data_AF-A0AB40AGP9-F1
#
_entry.id   AF-A0AB40AGP9-F1
#
_cell.length_a   1.000
_cell.length_b   1.000
_cell.length_c   1.000
_cell.angle_alpha   90.00
_cell.angle_beta   90.00
_cell.angle_gamma   90.00
#
_symmetry.space_group_name_H-M   'P 1'
#
loop_
_entity.id
_entity.type
_entity.pdbx_description
1 polymer ?
#
loop_
_entity_poly.entity_id
_entity_poly.type
_entity_poly.pdbx_seq_one_letter_code
_entity_poly.pdbx_strand_id
1 'polypeptide(L)'
;MEKAETPVVEAVSALKNLQLDSRPKFVTPANSYTLPAKKARPRRLLSLCLGIIGQHLEDIIGDLTEIAAGFPPEIKLALVAIARRRRLLNDDVLIALADISWDLLDVSGSDVTDFGLAKVAEECPYLKSVDISRCECITTAGVSALTCQCRSLEILRCGGCPRSDSTARRSISILKPKLNDVEEECWEELDSIDIGNGAQSLRWLVWPRIDEDSIMCLSTECPRIIVNPQPSPIGIRRVQVPDEALASVTLDHSIIEDIDPQAWAVSVAPRRPALVPSDSNSSPELHIAERFRLAFLERDARLARKRAKSARQHKRRAWREWLMSSDDAKSVALASQANKFLQN
;
A
#
# COMPACT_ATOMS: atom_id res chain seq x y z
N MET A 1 -29.73 -54.13 7.06
CA MET A 1 -28.78 -53.99 8.18
C MET A 1 -27.41 -54.09 7.56
N GLU A 2 -26.82 -52.95 7.18
CA GLU A 2 -25.80 -52.21 7.98
C GLU A 2 -24.59 -53.09 8.32
N LYS A 3 -23.35 -52.72 8.05
CA LYS A 3 -22.76 -51.48 7.49
C LYS A 3 -21.30 -51.80 7.15
N ALA A 4 -20.81 -51.24 6.05
CA ALA A 4 -19.39 -51.24 5.71
C ALA A 4 -18.61 -50.36 6.70
N GLU A 5 -17.53 -50.89 7.28
CA GLU A 5 -16.60 -50.14 8.11
C GLU A 5 -15.71 -49.22 7.26
N THR A 6 -15.45 -48.04 7.80
CA THR A 6 -14.84 -46.87 7.15
C THR A 6 -13.32 -46.81 7.39
N PRO A 7 -12.54 -46.20 6.47
CA PRO A 7 -11.07 -46.15 6.50
C PRO A 7 -10.50 -45.11 7.47
N VAL A 8 -11.19 -44.85 8.59
CA VAL A 8 -10.81 -43.82 9.58
C VAL A 8 -9.96 -44.42 10.71
N VAL A 9 -9.94 -45.75 10.87
CA VAL A 9 -9.27 -46.43 11.98
C VAL A 9 -7.76 -46.65 11.74
N GLU A 10 -7.30 -46.71 10.48
CA GLU A 10 -5.85 -46.83 10.15
C GLU A 10 -5.08 -45.50 10.26
N ALA A 11 -5.76 -44.35 10.19
CA ALA A 11 -5.11 -43.05 10.34
C ALA A 11 -4.78 -42.70 11.81
N VAL A 12 -5.47 -43.33 12.77
CA VAL A 12 -5.31 -43.04 14.21
C VAL A 12 -4.15 -43.85 14.83
N SER A 13 -3.74 -44.98 14.24
CA SER A 13 -2.60 -45.77 14.71
C SER A 13 -1.24 -45.17 14.30
N ALA A 14 -1.19 -44.35 13.24
CA ALA A 14 0.02 -43.68 12.77
C ALA A 14 0.41 -42.43 13.62
N LEU A 15 -0.49 -41.92 14.46
CA LEU A 15 -0.26 -40.73 15.30
C LEU A 15 0.27 -41.05 16.71
N LYS A 16 0.47 -42.33 17.06
CA LYS A 16 0.98 -42.75 18.38
C LYS A 16 2.51 -42.70 18.55
N ASN A 17 3.28 -42.37 17.50
CA ASN A 17 4.75 -42.42 17.52
C ASN A 17 5.46 -41.07 17.62
N LEU A 18 4.76 -39.98 17.96
CA LEU A 18 5.41 -38.70 18.24
C LEU A 18 5.37 -38.42 19.75
N GLN A 19 6.38 -38.97 20.44
CA GLN A 19 6.66 -38.70 21.85
C GLN A 19 6.84 -37.19 22.09
N LEU A 20 5.88 -36.60 22.80
CA LEU A 20 6.01 -35.35 23.53
C LEU A 20 6.56 -35.68 24.92
N ASP A 21 7.87 -35.49 25.13
CA ASP A 21 8.46 -35.47 26.48
C ASP A 21 9.03 -34.10 26.83
N SER A 22 8.93 -33.79 28.11
CA SER A 22 8.98 -32.47 28.73
C SER A 22 10.31 -32.23 29.47
N ARG A 23 10.82 -30.98 29.33
CA ARG A 23 11.87 -30.17 30.03
C ARG A 23 12.52 -30.65 31.36
N PRO A 24 13.59 -30.01 31.89
CA PRO A 24 14.72 -29.27 31.28
C PRO A 24 16.11 -29.71 31.82
N LYS A 25 17.22 -29.30 31.19
CA LYS A 25 18.53 -29.19 31.88
C LYS A 25 19.13 -27.80 31.67
N PHE A 26 19.39 -27.14 32.79
CA PHE A 26 20.04 -25.85 32.94
C PHE A 26 21.51 -25.93 32.53
N VAL A 27 21.96 -25.04 31.62
CA VAL A 27 23.28 -24.39 31.65
C VAL A 27 23.14 -23.00 31.00
N THR A 28 23.55 -21.95 31.70
CA THR A 28 23.72 -20.55 31.23
C THR A 28 25.19 -20.13 31.44
N PRO A 29 25.66 -18.97 30.93
CA PRO A 29 25.21 -18.19 29.77
C PRO A 29 26.37 -17.89 28.78
N ALA A 30 26.04 -17.68 27.50
CA ALA A 30 26.85 -16.86 26.61
C ALA A 30 25.92 -15.84 25.94
N ASN A 31 26.19 -14.57 26.20
CA ASN A 31 25.45 -13.43 25.66
C ASN A 31 25.57 -13.40 24.13
N SER A 32 24.48 -13.70 23.44
CA SER A 32 24.22 -13.18 22.11
C SER A 32 22.76 -12.76 22.06
N TYR A 33 22.51 -11.46 22.00
CA TYR A 33 21.19 -10.89 21.77
C TYR A 33 20.70 -11.28 20.37
N THR A 34 20.13 -12.47 20.23
CA THR A 34 19.32 -12.83 19.06
C THR A 34 17.95 -12.20 19.24
N LEU A 35 17.69 -11.15 18.45
CA LEU A 35 16.36 -10.60 18.22
C LEU A 35 15.40 -11.76 17.86
N PRO A 36 14.13 -11.72 18.29
CA PRO A 36 13.18 -12.76 17.96
C PRO A 36 12.99 -12.78 16.43
N ALA A 37 13.40 -13.89 15.81
CA ALA A 37 13.14 -14.13 14.39
C ALA A 37 11.63 -14.07 14.16
N LYS A 38 11.14 -12.97 13.58
CA LYS A 38 9.79 -12.89 13.01
C LYS A 38 9.66 -14.10 12.07
N LYS A 39 8.71 -14.99 12.34
CA LYS A 39 8.43 -16.18 11.52
C LYS A 39 8.30 -15.74 10.06
N ALA A 40 9.27 -16.11 9.22
CA ALA A 40 9.23 -15.87 7.79
C ALA A 40 7.93 -16.47 7.24
N ARG A 41 7.01 -15.60 6.80
CA ARG A 41 5.78 -16.02 6.14
C ARG A 41 6.19 -16.72 4.84
N PRO A 42 5.54 -17.84 4.46
CA PRO A 42 5.85 -18.50 3.19
C PRO A 42 5.66 -17.51 2.04
N ARG A 43 6.64 -17.45 1.12
CA ARG A 43 6.63 -16.57 -0.06
C ARG A 43 5.29 -16.74 -0.78
N ARG A 44 4.42 -15.74 -0.66
CA ARG A 44 3.10 -15.76 -1.31
C ARG A 44 3.32 -15.58 -2.81
N LEU A 45 2.53 -16.25 -3.65
CA LEU A 45 2.56 -16.07 -5.12
C LEU A 45 2.60 -14.58 -5.51
N LEU A 46 1.93 -13.73 -4.73
CA LEU A 46 1.95 -12.28 -4.87
C LEU A 46 3.36 -11.67 -4.84
N SER A 47 4.19 -12.06 -3.86
CA SER A 47 5.57 -11.57 -3.74
C SER A 47 6.44 -11.94 -4.95
N LEU A 48 6.22 -13.14 -5.50
CA LEU A 48 6.88 -13.58 -6.72
C LEU A 48 6.43 -12.74 -7.92
N CYS A 49 5.11 -12.54 -8.08
CA CYS A 49 4.55 -11.71 -9.15
C CYS A 49 5.07 -10.27 -9.07
N LEU A 50 5.04 -9.66 -7.89
CA LEU A 50 5.57 -8.32 -7.66
C LEU A 50 7.08 -8.24 -7.93
N GLY A 51 7.85 -9.29 -7.60
CA GLY A 51 9.26 -9.38 -7.97
C GLY A 51 9.47 -9.34 -9.48
N ILE A 52 8.71 -10.15 -10.24
CA ILE A 52 8.81 -10.21 -11.71
C ILE A 52 8.35 -8.89 -12.35
N ILE A 53 7.21 -8.34 -11.94
CA ILE A 53 6.73 -7.04 -12.42
C ILE A 53 7.77 -5.97 -12.08
N GLY A 54 8.29 -6.01 -10.86
CA GLY A 54 9.35 -5.12 -10.39
C GLY A 54 10.63 -5.22 -11.21
N GLN A 55 11.03 -6.41 -11.65
CA GLN A 55 12.19 -6.64 -12.52
C GLN A 55 12.00 -6.04 -13.91
N HIS A 56 10.80 -6.15 -14.46
CA HIS A 56 10.43 -5.63 -15.78
C HIS A 56 9.75 -4.27 -15.73
N LEU A 57 9.84 -3.57 -14.59
CA LEU A 57 9.10 -2.32 -14.37
C LEU A 57 9.42 -1.29 -15.45
N GLU A 58 10.70 -1.13 -15.80
CA GLU A 58 11.17 -0.21 -16.85
C GLU A 58 10.53 -0.49 -18.23
N ASP A 59 10.33 -1.76 -18.57
CA ASP A 59 9.71 -2.18 -19.83
C ASP A 59 8.21 -1.85 -19.88
N ILE A 60 7.55 -1.75 -18.71
CA ILE A 60 6.09 -1.55 -18.60
C ILE A 60 5.69 -0.12 -18.23
N ILE A 61 6.64 0.80 -17.94
CA ILE A 61 6.32 2.18 -17.54
C ILE A 61 5.40 2.86 -18.56
N GLY A 62 5.63 2.64 -19.86
CA GLY A 62 4.82 3.25 -20.93
C GLY A 62 3.35 2.82 -20.93
N ASP A 63 3.05 1.61 -20.46
CA ASP A 63 1.69 1.05 -20.39
C ASP A 63 1.10 1.09 -18.98
N LEU A 64 1.84 1.62 -18.00
CA LEU A 64 1.51 1.50 -16.58
C LEU A 64 0.16 2.14 -16.25
N THR A 65 -0.18 3.25 -16.90
CA THR A 65 -1.48 3.93 -16.72
C THR A 65 -2.67 3.03 -17.05
N GLU A 66 -2.57 2.20 -18.09
CA GLU A 66 -3.65 1.28 -18.47
C GLU A 66 -3.68 0.05 -17.56
N ILE A 67 -2.50 -0.49 -17.24
CA ILE A 67 -2.36 -1.71 -16.45
C ILE A 67 -2.73 -1.47 -14.98
N ALA A 68 -2.34 -0.32 -14.42
CA ALA A 68 -2.54 0.02 -13.01
C ALA A 68 -4.02 0.16 -12.62
N ALA A 69 -4.91 0.42 -13.57
CA ALA A 69 -6.36 0.46 -13.32
C ALA A 69 -6.91 -0.88 -12.77
N GLY A 70 -6.24 -2.00 -13.09
CA GLY A 70 -6.60 -3.33 -12.58
C GLY A 70 -5.93 -3.72 -11.27
N PHE A 71 -4.99 -2.91 -10.76
CA PHE A 71 -4.21 -3.27 -9.58
C PHE A 71 -4.90 -2.82 -8.28
N PRO A 72 -4.95 -3.71 -7.26
CA PRO A 72 -5.34 -3.31 -5.92
C PRO A 72 -4.40 -2.22 -5.36
N PRO A 73 -4.88 -1.39 -4.41
CA PRO A 73 -4.08 -0.28 -3.87
C PRO A 73 -2.75 -0.70 -3.26
N GLU A 74 -2.71 -1.85 -2.58
CA GLU A 74 -1.48 -2.36 -1.93
C GLU A 74 -0.44 -2.77 -2.98
N ILE A 75 -0.89 -3.22 -4.15
CA ILE A 75 -0.02 -3.59 -5.27
C ILE A 75 0.55 -2.34 -5.91
N LYS A 76 -0.28 -1.32 -6.13
CA LYS A 76 0.19 -0.04 -6.65
C LYS A 76 1.25 0.58 -5.73
N LEU A 77 1.01 0.56 -4.42
CA LEU A 77 1.94 1.09 -3.42
C LEU A 77 3.25 0.28 -3.36
N ALA A 78 3.17 -1.05 -3.48
CA ALA A 78 4.36 -1.90 -3.59
C ALA A 78 5.16 -1.59 -4.87
N LEU A 79 4.49 -1.31 -5.99
CA LEU A 79 5.15 -0.91 -7.23
C LEU A 79 5.84 0.46 -7.10
N VAL A 80 5.25 1.43 -6.39
CA VAL A 80 5.91 2.70 -6.06
C VAL A 80 7.18 2.45 -5.24
N ALA A 81 7.10 1.60 -4.21
CA ALA A 81 8.25 1.25 -3.37
C ALA A 81 9.37 0.56 -4.16
N ILE A 82 9.02 -0.28 -5.14
CA ILE A 82 9.99 -0.92 -6.05
C ILE A 82 10.58 0.11 -7.03
N ALA A 83 9.74 0.94 -7.65
CA ALA A 83 10.16 2.00 -8.57
C ALA A 83 11.19 2.92 -7.91
N ARG A 84 10.91 3.34 -6.66
CA ARG A 84 11.80 4.17 -5.85
C ARG A 84 13.16 3.52 -5.66
N ARG A 85 13.19 2.25 -5.24
CA ARG A 85 14.45 1.49 -5.02
C ARG A 85 15.23 1.23 -6.30
N ARG A 86 14.52 1.13 -7.43
CA ARG A 86 15.12 1.00 -8.75
C ARG A 86 15.50 2.33 -9.40
N ARG A 87 15.24 3.48 -8.75
CA ARG A 87 15.42 4.82 -9.31
C ARG A 87 14.65 5.04 -10.62
N LEU A 88 13.46 4.48 -10.69
CA LEU A 88 12.52 4.62 -11.80
C LEU A 88 11.30 5.47 -11.43
N LEU A 89 11.20 5.92 -10.16
CA LEU A 89 10.07 6.70 -9.68
C LEU A 89 10.21 8.16 -10.13
N ASN A 90 9.28 8.61 -10.95
CA ASN A 90 9.11 9.97 -11.45
C ASN A 90 7.60 10.34 -11.41
N ASP A 91 7.25 11.53 -11.89
CA ASP A 91 5.86 12.01 -11.88
C ASP A 91 4.89 11.07 -12.59
N ASP A 92 5.24 10.60 -13.80
CA ASP A 92 4.36 9.74 -14.61
C ASP A 92 4.07 8.41 -13.90
N VAL A 93 5.11 7.75 -13.37
CA VAL A 93 4.99 6.49 -12.63
C VAL A 93 4.20 6.68 -11.35
N LEU A 94 4.46 7.76 -10.63
CA LEU A 94 3.79 8.07 -9.38
C LEU A 94 2.29 8.34 -9.60
N ILE A 95 1.94 9.15 -10.60
CA ILE A 95 0.55 9.47 -10.96
C ILE A 95 -0.18 8.21 -11.45
N ALA A 96 0.43 7.43 -12.34
CA ALA A 96 -0.18 6.20 -12.87
C ALA A 96 -0.53 5.19 -11.77
N LEU A 97 0.25 5.16 -10.70
CA LEU A 97 0.06 4.26 -9.56
C LEU A 97 -0.77 4.88 -8.43
N ALA A 98 -1.17 6.15 -8.50
CA ALA A 98 -1.89 6.79 -7.42
C ALA A 98 -3.21 6.06 -7.08
N ASP A 99 -3.55 6.08 -5.79
CA ASP A 99 -4.80 5.49 -5.30
C ASP A 99 -5.35 6.27 -4.12
N ILE A 100 -6.64 6.59 -4.19
CA ILE A 100 -7.35 7.38 -3.17
C ILE A 100 -7.27 6.77 -1.77
N SER A 101 -7.06 5.47 -1.65
CA SER A 101 -7.01 4.79 -0.36
C SER A 101 -5.66 4.90 0.37
N TRP A 102 -4.65 5.51 -0.23
CA TRP A 102 -3.33 5.64 0.38
C TRP A 102 -3.33 6.56 1.60
N ASP A 103 -2.73 6.06 2.67
CA ASP A 103 -2.42 6.79 3.89
C ASP A 103 -0.90 7.01 4.09
N LEU A 104 -0.08 6.38 3.25
CA LEU A 104 1.38 6.42 3.32
C LEU A 104 1.98 6.58 1.92
N LEU A 105 2.94 7.50 1.78
CA LEU A 105 3.67 7.73 0.53
C LEU A 105 5.17 7.97 0.80
N ASP A 106 6.02 7.11 0.25
CA ASP A 106 7.47 7.31 0.25
C ASP A 106 7.94 7.61 -1.18
N VAL A 107 8.39 8.83 -1.42
CA VAL A 107 9.01 9.26 -2.69
C VAL A 107 10.48 9.62 -2.48
N SER A 108 11.07 9.26 -1.35
CA SER A 108 12.40 9.69 -0.95
C SER A 108 13.48 9.32 -1.98
N GLY A 109 14.32 10.30 -2.31
CA GLY A 109 15.43 10.16 -3.26
C GLY A 109 15.01 9.83 -4.70
N SER A 110 13.76 10.14 -5.07
CA SER A 110 13.24 9.97 -6.43
C SER A 110 13.31 11.25 -7.27
N ASP A 111 12.99 11.13 -8.56
CA ASP A 111 12.94 12.24 -9.52
C ASP A 111 11.54 12.89 -9.59
N VAL A 112 10.68 12.62 -8.62
CA VAL A 112 9.36 13.26 -8.48
C VAL A 112 9.52 14.76 -8.25
N THR A 113 8.67 15.54 -8.92
CA THR A 113 8.64 17.00 -8.87
C THR A 113 7.42 17.51 -8.11
N ASP A 114 7.34 18.83 -7.93
CA ASP A 114 6.17 19.50 -7.37
C ASP A 114 4.87 19.16 -8.13
N PHE A 115 4.95 18.90 -9.44
CA PHE A 115 3.79 18.56 -10.27
C PHE A 115 3.22 17.19 -9.90
N GLY A 116 4.05 16.14 -9.92
CA GLY A 116 3.63 14.79 -9.54
C GLY A 116 3.12 14.74 -8.10
N LEU A 117 3.82 15.43 -7.19
CA LEU A 117 3.42 15.48 -5.79
C LEU A 117 2.08 16.20 -5.58
N ALA A 118 1.83 17.31 -6.27
CA ALA A 118 0.54 18.02 -6.21
C ALA A 118 -0.60 17.16 -6.76
N LYS A 119 -0.36 16.46 -7.88
CA LYS A 119 -1.36 15.57 -8.48
C LYS A 119 -1.74 14.42 -7.56
N VAL A 120 -0.75 13.78 -6.92
CA VAL A 120 -1.02 12.75 -5.91
C VAL A 120 -1.72 13.32 -4.68
N ALA A 121 -1.37 14.51 -4.23
CA ALA A 121 -2.06 15.15 -3.10
C ALA A 121 -3.55 15.39 -3.39
N GLU A 122 -3.90 15.75 -4.63
CA GLU A 122 -5.30 15.87 -5.07
C GLU A 122 -6.03 14.53 -5.10
N GLU A 123 -5.37 13.47 -5.56
CA GLU A 123 -5.99 12.14 -5.70
C GLU A 123 -6.01 11.34 -4.39
N CYS A 124 -5.07 11.60 -3.48
CA CYS A 124 -4.85 10.89 -2.22
C CYS A 124 -5.01 11.83 -1.00
N PRO A 125 -6.22 12.35 -0.71
CA PRO A 125 -6.43 13.31 0.37
C PRO A 125 -6.27 12.72 1.78
N TYR A 126 -6.23 11.39 1.90
CA TYR A 126 -6.12 10.65 3.17
C TYR A 126 -4.69 10.34 3.59
N LEU A 127 -3.69 10.83 2.87
CA LEU A 127 -2.28 10.66 3.25
C LEU A 127 -2.02 11.18 4.66
N LYS A 128 -1.43 10.31 5.49
CA LYS A 128 -1.04 10.57 6.88
C LYS A 128 0.47 10.64 7.05
N SER A 129 1.21 9.84 6.30
CA SER A 129 2.66 9.74 6.41
C SER A 129 3.31 9.93 5.05
N VAL A 130 4.14 10.96 4.90
CA VAL A 130 4.81 11.26 3.63
C VAL A 130 6.31 11.44 3.83
N ASP A 131 7.11 10.81 2.98
CA ASP A 131 8.57 10.98 2.93
C ASP A 131 9.01 11.61 1.61
N ILE A 132 9.46 12.86 1.67
CA ILE A 132 10.05 13.64 0.57
C ILE A 132 11.55 13.89 0.78
N SER A 133 12.18 13.13 1.68
CA SER A 133 13.61 13.29 1.96
C SER A 133 14.44 12.98 0.72
N ARG A 134 15.56 13.70 0.57
CA ARG A 134 16.53 13.53 -0.52
C ARG A 134 15.99 13.78 -1.94
N CYS A 135 14.77 14.27 -2.10
CA CYS A 135 14.24 14.69 -3.40
C CYS A 135 14.85 16.04 -3.80
N GLU A 136 15.41 16.12 -5.01
CA GLU A 136 16.06 17.36 -5.51
C GLU A 136 15.09 18.29 -6.25
N CYS A 137 13.96 17.73 -6.72
CA CYS A 137 12.97 18.41 -7.57
C CYS A 137 11.71 18.85 -6.81
N ILE A 138 11.60 18.54 -5.51
CA ILE A 138 10.49 19.00 -4.66
C ILE A 138 10.90 20.29 -3.93
N THR A 139 10.04 21.30 -4.05
CA THR A 139 10.21 22.63 -3.45
C THR A 139 9.09 22.94 -2.46
N THR A 140 9.06 24.18 -1.98
CA THR A 140 7.99 24.68 -1.10
C THR A 140 6.62 24.61 -1.77
N ALA A 141 6.54 24.61 -3.11
CA ALA A 141 5.28 24.49 -3.84
C ALA A 141 4.66 23.10 -3.65
N GLY A 142 5.44 22.03 -3.81
CA GLY A 142 4.96 20.66 -3.57
C GLY A 142 4.60 20.42 -2.10
N VAL A 143 5.39 20.94 -1.16
CA VAL A 143 5.04 20.89 0.27
C VAL A 143 3.74 21.64 0.54
N SER A 144 3.54 22.81 -0.04
CA SER A 144 2.28 23.55 0.10
C SER A 144 1.10 22.75 -0.45
N ALA A 145 1.24 22.14 -1.63
CA ALA A 145 0.18 21.32 -2.22
C ALA A 145 -0.20 20.14 -1.32
N LEU A 146 0.79 19.42 -0.78
CA LEU A 146 0.57 18.35 0.21
C LEU A 146 -0.23 18.86 1.42
N THR A 147 0.23 19.94 2.05
CA THR A 147 -0.41 20.45 3.28
C THR A 147 -1.80 21.04 3.05
N CYS A 148 -2.09 21.52 1.84
CA CYS A 148 -3.41 22.05 1.49
C CYS A 148 -4.43 20.93 1.22
N GLN A 149 -4.03 19.87 0.52
CA GLN A 149 -4.94 18.80 0.09
C GLN A 149 -5.04 17.66 1.12
N CYS A 150 -3.90 17.23 1.68
CA CYS A 150 -3.82 16.11 2.61
C CYS A 150 -4.01 16.60 4.06
N ARG A 151 -5.24 16.92 4.43
CA ARG A 151 -5.56 17.47 5.77
C ARG A 151 -5.30 16.49 6.92
N SER A 152 -5.18 15.20 6.62
CA SER A 152 -4.86 14.14 7.60
C SER A 152 -3.35 13.91 7.75
N LEU A 153 -2.50 14.73 7.15
CA LEU A 153 -1.04 14.56 7.21
C LEU A 153 -0.54 14.75 8.65
N GLU A 154 -0.08 13.66 9.27
CA GLU A 154 0.41 13.60 10.64
C GLU A 154 1.94 13.57 10.70
N ILE A 155 2.58 12.96 9.69
CA ILE A 155 4.02 12.72 9.64
C ILE A 155 4.59 13.22 8.31
N LEU A 156 5.57 14.10 8.38
CA LEU A 156 6.37 14.53 7.23
C LEU A 156 7.85 14.22 7.48
N ARG A 157 8.47 13.48 6.57
CA ARG A 157 9.92 13.31 6.53
C ARG A 157 10.51 14.15 5.39
N CYS A 158 11.57 14.90 5.68
CA CYS A 158 12.22 15.79 4.73
C CYS A 158 13.72 15.94 5.02
N GLY A 159 14.41 16.67 4.14
CA GLY A 159 15.83 16.94 4.27
C GLY A 159 16.72 15.79 3.77
N GLY A 160 17.96 15.73 4.25
CA GLY A 160 18.89 14.65 3.91
C GLY A 160 19.68 14.85 2.60
N CYS A 161 19.42 15.92 1.86
CA CYS A 161 20.30 16.47 0.82
C CYS A 161 20.24 18.01 0.83
N PRO A 162 21.23 18.75 0.28
CA PRO A 162 21.26 20.21 0.37
C PRO A 162 20.00 20.91 -0.16
N ARG A 163 19.44 20.41 -1.26
CA ARG A 163 18.19 20.94 -1.85
C ARG A 163 16.99 20.68 -0.94
N SER A 164 16.79 19.44 -0.52
CA SER A 164 15.69 19.06 0.37
C SER A 164 15.78 19.77 1.74
N ASP A 165 16.98 19.94 2.30
CA ASP A 165 17.18 20.72 3.54
C ASP A 165 16.85 22.21 3.36
N SER A 166 17.19 22.78 2.19
CA SER A 166 16.79 24.15 1.85
C SER A 166 15.27 24.28 1.67
N THR A 167 14.62 23.29 1.07
CA THR A 167 13.16 23.24 0.92
C THR A 167 12.51 23.14 2.30
N ALA A 168 12.97 22.24 3.16
CA ALA A 168 12.45 22.06 4.52
C ALA A 168 12.51 23.37 5.32
N ARG A 169 13.66 24.06 5.33
CA ARG A 169 13.82 25.39 5.95
C ARG A 169 12.79 26.40 5.45
N ARG A 170 12.64 26.52 4.14
CA ARG A 170 11.71 27.50 3.54
C ARG A 170 10.24 27.12 3.75
N SER A 171 9.96 25.84 3.97
CA SER A 171 8.62 25.34 4.24
C SER A 171 8.20 25.46 5.70
N ILE A 172 9.07 25.87 6.64
CA ILE A 172 8.72 25.97 8.07
C ILE A 172 7.45 26.80 8.27
N SER A 173 7.30 27.92 7.54
CA SER A 173 6.09 28.76 7.61
C SER A 173 4.82 28.10 7.07
N ILE A 174 4.94 27.16 6.13
CA ILE A 174 3.84 26.38 5.55
C ILE A 174 3.40 25.27 6.51
N LEU A 175 4.35 24.67 7.23
CA LEU A 175 4.08 23.61 8.21
C LEU A 175 3.37 24.12 9.47
N LYS A 176 3.37 25.44 9.70
CA LYS A 176 2.64 26.04 10.83
C LYS A 176 1.13 25.88 10.60
N PRO A 177 0.36 25.43 11.60
CA PRO A 177 -1.08 25.51 11.52
C PRO A 177 -1.48 26.98 11.44
N LYS A 178 -2.18 27.39 10.38
CA LYS A 178 -2.81 28.71 10.34
C LYS A 178 -4.06 28.64 11.22
N LEU A 179 -3.96 29.17 12.43
CA LEU A 179 -5.14 29.49 13.23
C LEU A 179 -5.90 30.60 12.49
N ASN A 180 -7.18 30.40 12.22
CA ASN A 180 -8.06 31.55 12.03
C ASN A 180 -8.14 32.26 13.39
N ASP A 181 -8.28 33.59 13.40
CA ASP A 181 -8.31 34.41 14.63
C ASP A 181 -9.39 33.88 15.59
N VAL A 182 -8.99 33.00 16.52
CA VAL A 182 -9.82 32.52 17.61
C VAL A 182 -9.16 33.07 18.86
N GLU A 183 -9.78 34.11 19.42
CA GLU A 183 -9.52 34.62 20.76
C GLU A 183 -9.93 33.55 21.80
N GLU A 184 -9.23 32.41 21.87
CA GLU A 184 -9.48 31.44 22.94
C GLU A 184 -8.19 30.68 23.31
N GLU A 185 -7.74 30.88 24.55
CA GLU A 185 -6.41 30.52 25.07
C GLU A 185 -6.20 29.01 25.33
N CYS A 186 -6.85 28.11 24.59
CA CYS A 186 -6.69 26.68 24.84
C CYS A 186 -6.67 25.85 23.56
N TRP A 187 -5.52 25.26 23.26
CA TRP A 187 -5.29 24.34 22.14
C TRP A 187 -6.10 23.02 22.22
N GLU A 188 -6.90 22.82 23.28
CA GLU A 188 -7.58 21.54 23.57
C GLU A 188 -9.01 21.44 23.01
N GLU A 189 -9.63 22.52 22.50
CA GLU A 189 -11.07 22.54 22.12
C GLU A 189 -11.39 23.10 20.72
N LEU A 190 -10.45 23.09 19.76
CA LEU A 190 -10.73 23.56 18.39
C LEU A 190 -11.36 22.46 17.49
N ASP A 191 -12.65 22.64 17.17
CA ASP A 191 -13.43 21.81 16.24
C ASP A 191 -13.06 22.03 14.75
N SER A 192 -13.25 20.99 13.93
CA SER A 192 -12.76 20.85 12.54
C SER A 192 -13.28 21.84 11.49
N ILE A 193 -14.14 22.79 11.86
CA ILE A 193 -14.93 23.60 10.91
C ILE A 193 -14.30 24.99 10.66
N ASP A 194 -13.44 25.48 11.55
CA ASP A 194 -12.97 26.87 11.54
C ASP A 194 -11.51 27.07 11.11
N ILE A 195 -10.93 26.22 10.24
CA ILE A 195 -9.47 26.26 10.01
C ILE A 195 -9.07 26.34 8.52
N GLY A 196 -8.37 27.42 8.16
CA GLY A 196 -7.81 27.68 6.82
C GLY A 196 -6.56 26.85 6.44
N ASN A 197 -6.05 27.07 5.21
CA ASN A 197 -4.95 26.32 4.57
C ASN A 197 -3.68 26.19 5.44
N GLY A 198 -3.35 24.98 5.90
CA GLY A 198 -2.13 24.66 6.66
C GLY A 198 -2.07 23.19 7.12
N ALA A 199 -0.91 22.74 7.62
CA ALA A 199 -0.67 21.36 8.06
C ALA A 199 -1.28 21.05 9.45
N GLN A 200 -2.61 21.13 9.57
CA GLN A 200 -3.33 21.11 10.85
C GLN A 200 -3.15 19.81 11.66
N SER A 201 -3.01 18.68 10.96
CA SER A 201 -2.84 17.37 11.60
C SER A 201 -1.40 17.05 11.96
N LEU A 202 -0.42 17.83 11.46
CA LEU A 202 1.00 17.51 11.55
C LEU A 202 1.44 17.46 13.01
N ARG A 203 2.09 16.35 13.37
CA ARG A 203 2.54 16.05 14.74
C ARG A 203 4.00 15.66 14.78
N TRP A 204 4.51 15.02 13.72
CA TRP A 204 5.88 14.55 13.67
C TRP A 204 6.59 15.04 12.43
N LEU A 205 7.74 15.68 12.64
CA LEU A 205 8.64 16.11 11.58
C LEU A 205 9.97 15.37 11.70
N VAL A 206 10.32 14.59 10.68
CA VAL A 206 11.62 13.91 10.63
C VAL A 206 12.53 14.68 9.69
N TRP A 207 13.48 15.39 10.27
CA TRP A 207 14.46 16.21 9.56
C TRP A 207 15.84 16.08 10.23
N PRO A 208 16.66 15.09 9.83
CA PRO A 208 17.86 14.70 10.58
C PRO A 208 18.95 15.77 10.70
N ARG A 209 19.01 16.72 9.75
CA ARG A 209 20.02 17.80 9.70
C ARG A 209 19.38 19.18 9.79
N ILE A 210 18.39 19.30 10.66
CA ILE A 210 17.77 20.59 10.97
C ILE A 210 18.78 21.50 11.69
N ASP A 211 18.79 22.78 11.32
CA ASP A 211 19.62 23.82 11.96
C ASP A 211 18.96 24.38 13.24
N GLU A 212 19.77 24.97 14.11
CA GLU A 212 19.34 25.52 15.40
C GLU A 212 18.26 26.61 15.24
N ASP A 213 18.37 27.47 14.22
CA ASP A 213 17.37 28.52 13.97
C ASP A 213 16.00 27.93 13.64
N SER A 214 15.99 26.86 12.82
CA SER A 214 14.78 26.12 12.45
C SER A 214 14.18 25.36 13.64
N ILE A 215 15.01 24.73 14.47
CA ILE A 215 14.58 24.08 15.72
C ILE A 215 13.92 25.12 16.62
N MET A 216 14.59 26.25 16.84
CA MET A 216 14.11 27.33 17.68
C MET A 216 12.75 27.82 17.17
N CYS A 217 12.62 28.14 15.89
CA CYS A 217 11.36 28.58 15.27
C CYS A 217 10.22 27.58 15.45
N LEU A 218 10.46 26.28 15.24
CA LEU A 218 9.43 25.26 15.44
C LEU A 218 9.06 25.10 16.93
N SER A 219 10.04 25.17 17.83
CA SER A 219 9.79 25.03 19.27
C SER A 219 9.01 26.20 19.87
N THR A 220 9.24 27.42 19.39
CA THR A 220 8.59 28.63 19.89
C THR A 220 7.22 28.85 19.27
N GLU A 221 7.09 28.58 17.96
CA GLU A 221 5.86 28.91 17.22
C GLU A 221 4.93 27.71 17.00
N CYS A 222 5.43 26.48 17.09
CA CYS A 222 4.67 25.26 16.79
C CYS A 222 5.02 24.10 17.76
N PRO A 223 4.83 24.25 19.08
CA PRO A 223 5.25 23.26 20.08
C PRO A 223 4.58 21.89 19.94
N ARG A 224 3.46 21.81 19.19
CA ARG A 224 2.79 20.56 18.86
C ARG A 224 3.63 19.64 17.95
N ILE A 225 4.46 20.21 17.07
CA ILE A 225 5.26 19.43 16.12
C ILE A 225 6.51 18.90 16.84
N ILE A 226 6.58 17.59 17.01
CA ILE A 226 7.74 16.92 17.58
C ILE A 226 8.75 16.66 16.46
N VAL A 227 9.91 17.30 16.55
CA VAL A 227 11.00 17.15 15.60
C VAL A 227 11.90 15.97 15.99
N ASN A 228 12.20 15.08 15.04
CA ASN A 228 13.09 13.92 15.20
C ASN A 228 12.81 13.08 16.46
N PRO A 229 11.57 12.54 16.60
CA PRO A 229 11.19 11.82 17.80
C PRO A 229 12.04 10.56 17.99
N GLN A 230 12.30 10.24 19.25
CA GLN A 230 13.03 9.03 19.64
C GLN A 230 12.06 7.95 20.10
N PRO A 231 12.40 6.66 19.95
CA PRO A 231 11.55 5.57 20.41
C PRO A 231 11.34 5.67 21.93
N SER A 232 10.07 5.68 22.36
CA SER A 232 9.72 5.72 23.78
C SER A 232 10.06 4.38 24.46
N PRO A 233 10.79 4.36 25.58
CA PRO A 233 10.93 3.15 26.38
C PRO A 233 9.56 2.72 26.91
N ILE A 234 9.24 1.44 26.75
CA ILE A 234 7.98 0.82 27.18
C ILE A 234 7.77 1.09 28.67
N GLY A 235 6.78 1.91 29.06
CA GLY A 235 6.37 2.03 30.47
C GLY A 235 5.91 3.39 31.01
N ILE A 236 5.89 4.48 30.24
CA ILE A 236 5.41 5.78 30.74
C ILE A 236 4.39 6.35 29.76
N ARG A 237 3.32 6.99 30.28
CA ARG A 237 2.22 7.70 29.59
C ARG A 237 2.66 8.85 28.65
N ARG A 238 3.77 8.72 27.93
CA ARG A 238 4.18 9.63 26.86
C ARG A 238 3.50 9.21 25.56
N VAL A 239 3.17 10.21 24.74
CA VAL A 239 2.68 10.07 23.36
C VAL A 239 3.45 8.94 22.68
N GLN A 240 2.73 7.89 22.25
CA GLN A 240 3.35 6.79 21.50
C GLN A 240 3.81 7.35 20.16
N VAL A 241 5.11 7.26 19.90
CA VAL A 241 5.71 7.67 18.63
C VAL A 241 5.45 6.55 17.63
N PRO A 242 4.77 6.81 16.50
CA PRO A 242 4.54 5.80 15.47
C PRO A 242 5.87 5.41 14.80
N ASP A 243 5.97 4.17 14.31
CA ASP A 243 7.18 3.66 13.65
C ASP A 243 7.50 4.50 12.38
N GLU A 244 6.46 5.00 11.73
CA GLU A 244 6.50 5.92 10.59
C GLU A 244 7.10 7.28 10.93
N ALA A 245 7.28 7.64 12.21
CA ALA A 245 7.96 8.86 12.62
C ALA A 245 9.44 8.64 13.03
N LEU A 246 9.93 7.39 13.04
CA LEU A 246 11.29 7.07 13.46
C LEU A 246 12.27 7.07 12.29
N ALA A 247 13.33 7.89 12.30
CA ALA A 247 14.28 8.00 11.19
C ALA A 247 15.03 6.69 10.85
N SER A 248 15.02 5.70 11.74
CA SER A 248 15.74 4.43 11.59
C SER A 248 15.10 3.46 10.59
N VAL A 249 13.85 3.67 10.17
CA VAL A 249 13.10 2.77 9.29
C VAL A 249 12.66 3.55 8.04
N THR A 250 12.89 3.00 6.85
CA THR A 250 12.34 3.59 5.61
C THR A 250 10.83 3.50 5.64
N LEU A 251 10.12 4.57 5.26
CA LEU A 251 8.67 4.67 5.45
C LEU A 251 7.93 3.51 4.80
N ASP A 252 8.38 3.06 3.63
CA ASP A 252 7.77 1.96 2.88
C ASP A 252 8.32 0.55 3.19
N HIS A 253 9.09 0.36 4.27
CA HIS A 253 9.74 -0.93 4.56
C HIS A 253 8.74 -2.08 4.72
N SER A 254 7.64 -1.85 5.45
CA SER A 254 6.61 -2.85 5.75
C SER A 254 5.85 -3.30 4.51
N ILE A 255 5.73 -2.44 3.49
CA ILE A 255 4.98 -2.71 2.25
C ILE A 255 5.66 -3.82 1.43
N ILE A 256 6.99 -3.89 1.48
CA ILE A 256 7.78 -4.84 0.69
C ILE A 256 8.59 -5.81 1.55
N GLU A 257 8.35 -5.90 2.86
CA GLU A 257 9.09 -6.79 3.79
C GLU A 257 9.07 -8.26 3.32
N ASP A 258 7.97 -8.67 2.67
CA ASP A 258 7.76 -10.03 2.17
C ASP A 258 8.37 -10.28 0.77
N ILE A 259 8.97 -9.27 0.12
CA ILE A 259 9.53 -9.40 -1.23
C ILE A 259 11.06 -9.35 -1.16
N ASP A 260 11.69 -10.37 -1.72
CA ASP A 260 13.14 -10.50 -1.78
C ASP A 260 13.73 -9.34 -2.60
N PRO A 261 14.64 -8.51 -2.05
CA PRO A 261 15.26 -7.41 -2.77
C PRO A 261 16.00 -7.82 -4.05
N GLN A 262 16.42 -9.09 -4.15
CA GLN A 262 17.04 -9.62 -5.37
C GLN A 262 16.01 -9.96 -6.45
N ALA A 263 14.72 -10.09 -6.13
CA ALA A 263 13.69 -10.52 -7.07
C ALA A 263 13.41 -9.48 -8.17
N TRP A 264 13.60 -8.19 -7.89
CA TRP A 264 13.49 -7.10 -8.88
C TRP A 264 14.85 -6.53 -9.30
N ALA A 265 15.96 -7.18 -8.91
CA ALA A 265 17.28 -6.77 -9.35
C ALA A 265 17.48 -7.17 -10.82
N VAL A 266 17.88 -6.21 -11.65
CA VAL A 266 18.28 -6.51 -13.03
C VAL A 266 19.64 -7.20 -12.97
N SER A 267 19.65 -8.53 -13.02
CA SER A 267 20.89 -9.27 -13.20
C SER A 267 21.49 -8.92 -14.56
N VAL A 268 22.62 -8.21 -14.55
CA VAL A 268 23.52 -8.09 -15.70
C VAL A 268 24.26 -9.43 -15.88
N ALA A 269 23.52 -10.51 -16.11
CA ALA A 269 24.12 -11.75 -16.54
C ALA A 269 24.59 -11.55 -18.00
N PRO A 270 25.82 -11.92 -18.37
CA PRO A 270 26.24 -11.84 -19.76
C PRO A 270 25.25 -12.68 -20.57
N ARG A 271 24.65 -12.08 -21.60
CA ARG A 271 23.79 -12.79 -22.55
C ARG A 271 24.56 -14.03 -22.99
N ARG A 272 24.07 -15.21 -22.59
CA ARG A 272 24.57 -16.48 -23.10
C ARG A 272 24.46 -16.37 -24.64
N PRO A 273 25.54 -16.58 -25.40
CA PRO A 273 25.45 -16.56 -26.86
C PRO A 273 24.33 -17.50 -27.28
N ALA A 274 23.35 -16.96 -28.01
CA ALA A 274 22.26 -17.77 -28.55
C ALA A 274 22.91 -18.88 -29.38
N LEU A 275 22.71 -20.14 -28.97
CA LEU A 275 23.01 -21.26 -29.85
C LEU A 275 22.18 -21.08 -31.11
N VAL A 276 22.86 -21.04 -32.25
CA VAL A 276 22.24 -21.11 -33.57
C VAL A 276 21.39 -22.39 -33.60
N PRO A 277 20.08 -22.33 -33.94
CA PRO A 277 19.28 -23.52 -34.06
C PRO A 277 19.64 -24.22 -35.37
N SER A 278 20.31 -25.36 -35.27
CA SER A 278 20.32 -26.37 -36.32
C SER A 278 19.04 -27.20 -36.25
N ASP A 279 18.45 -27.38 -37.43
CA ASP A 279 17.51 -28.42 -37.83
C ASP A 279 15.99 -28.19 -37.65
N SER A 280 15.41 -27.92 -38.83
CA SER A 280 14.11 -28.27 -39.40
C SER A 280 13.07 -29.04 -38.55
N ASN A 281 11.82 -28.55 -38.66
CA ASN A 281 10.54 -29.21 -38.37
C ASN A 281 10.00 -29.26 -36.92
N SER A 282 9.97 -28.12 -36.24
CA SER A 282 8.98 -27.89 -35.17
C SER A 282 8.22 -26.60 -35.41
N SER A 283 6.89 -26.65 -35.32
CA SER A 283 6.01 -25.47 -35.31
C SER A 283 6.56 -24.41 -34.34
N PRO A 284 6.39 -23.10 -34.60
CA PRO A 284 6.94 -22.07 -33.72
C PRO A 284 6.33 -22.25 -32.32
N GLU A 285 7.14 -22.69 -31.36
CA GLU A 285 6.70 -22.78 -29.97
C GLU A 285 6.31 -21.37 -29.52
N LEU A 286 5.02 -21.19 -29.23
CA LEU A 286 4.48 -19.92 -28.73
C LEU A 286 5.25 -19.51 -27.47
N HIS A 287 5.70 -18.25 -27.44
CA HIS A 287 6.38 -17.67 -26.28
C HIS A 287 5.57 -17.93 -25.00
N ILE A 288 6.25 -18.24 -23.89
CA ILE A 288 5.56 -18.73 -22.68
C ILE A 288 4.51 -17.75 -22.14
N ALA A 289 4.75 -16.44 -22.30
CA ALA A 289 3.78 -15.39 -21.96
C ALA A 289 2.50 -15.49 -22.79
N GLU A 290 2.61 -15.80 -24.08
CA GLU A 290 1.45 -15.99 -24.97
C GLU A 290 0.67 -17.25 -24.60
N ARG A 291 1.36 -18.31 -24.17
CA ARG A 291 0.70 -19.50 -23.63
C ARG A 291 -0.08 -19.20 -22.35
N PHE A 292 0.47 -18.38 -21.44
CA PHE A 292 -0.25 -17.95 -20.24
C PHE A 292 -1.45 -17.05 -20.56
N ARG A 293 -1.30 -16.11 -21.49
CA ARG A 293 -2.38 -15.25 -21.98
C ARG A 293 -3.54 -16.09 -22.54
N LEU A 294 -3.23 -17.05 -23.41
CA LEU A 294 -4.23 -17.94 -24.00
C LEU A 294 -4.89 -18.84 -22.95
N ALA A 295 -4.14 -19.37 -21.99
CA ALA A 295 -4.69 -20.17 -20.89
C ALA A 295 -5.61 -19.34 -19.97
N PHE A 296 -5.29 -18.07 -19.72
CA PHE A 296 -6.16 -17.16 -18.99
C PHE A 296 -7.47 -16.89 -19.73
N LEU A 297 -7.39 -16.54 -21.02
CA LEU A 297 -8.57 -16.31 -21.87
C LEU A 297 -9.45 -17.56 -21.95
N GLU A 298 -8.85 -18.74 -22.09
CA GLU A 298 -9.58 -20.01 -22.12
C GLU A 298 -10.28 -20.30 -20.79
N ARG A 299 -9.59 -20.10 -19.66
CA ARG A 299 -10.19 -20.23 -18.32
C ARG A 299 -11.35 -19.24 -18.16
N ASP A 300 -11.18 -18.01 -18.60
CA ASP A 300 -12.19 -16.98 -18.43
C ASP A 300 -13.44 -17.27 -19.30
N ALA A 301 -13.25 -17.75 -20.53
CA ALA A 301 -14.32 -18.23 -21.39
C ALA A 301 -15.08 -19.42 -20.77
N ARG A 302 -14.36 -20.38 -20.16
CA ARG A 302 -14.97 -21.50 -19.41
C ARG A 302 -15.78 -21.02 -18.21
N LEU A 303 -15.30 -19.99 -17.50
CA LEU A 303 -15.96 -19.44 -16.31
C LEU A 303 -17.08 -18.44 -16.64
N ALA A 304 -17.08 -17.82 -17.82
CA ALA A 304 -18.07 -16.83 -18.24
C ALA A 304 -19.51 -17.37 -18.16
N ARG A 305 -19.74 -18.62 -18.59
CA ARG A 305 -21.06 -19.28 -18.48
C ARG A 305 -21.50 -19.45 -17.03
N LYS A 306 -20.57 -19.82 -16.12
CA LYS A 306 -20.87 -19.96 -14.69
C LYS A 306 -21.16 -18.61 -14.05
N ARG A 307 -20.38 -17.57 -14.37
CA ARG A 307 -20.61 -16.19 -13.89
C ARG A 307 -21.95 -15.66 -14.36
N ALA A 308 -22.29 -15.83 -15.65
CA ALA A 308 -23.58 -15.42 -16.20
C ALA A 308 -24.76 -16.16 -15.54
N LYS A 309 -24.63 -17.47 -15.27
CA LYS A 309 -25.65 -18.25 -14.54
C LYS A 309 -25.80 -17.77 -13.10
N SER A 310 -24.69 -17.56 -12.40
CA SER A 310 -24.67 -17.05 -11.03
C SER A 310 -25.29 -15.65 -10.95
N ALA A 311 -24.93 -14.73 -11.87
CA ALA A 311 -25.48 -13.39 -11.94
C ALA A 311 -27.00 -13.39 -12.17
N ARG A 312 -27.50 -14.24 -13.07
CA ARG A 312 -28.96 -14.43 -13.26
C ARG A 312 -29.63 -14.95 -11.99
N GLN A 313 -29.00 -15.86 -11.27
CA GLN A 313 -29.53 -16.39 -10.02
C GLN A 313 -29.53 -15.36 -8.89
N HIS A 314 -28.49 -14.51 -8.80
CA HIS A 314 -28.44 -13.38 -7.88
C HIS A 314 -29.52 -12.35 -8.20
N LYS A 315 -29.68 -11.96 -9.48
CA LYS A 315 -30.78 -11.06 -9.90
C LYS A 315 -32.16 -11.64 -9.55
N ARG A 316 -32.38 -12.94 -9.73
CA ARG A 316 -33.64 -13.61 -9.33
C ARG A 316 -33.83 -13.69 -7.81
N ARG A 317 -32.76 -13.77 -7.03
CA ARG A 317 -32.83 -13.74 -5.56
C ARG A 317 -33.15 -12.33 -5.08
N ALA A 318 -32.40 -11.34 -5.54
CA ALA A 318 -32.62 -9.93 -5.25
C ALA A 318 -34.02 -9.47 -5.69
N TRP A 319 -34.50 -9.91 -6.86
CA TRP A 319 -35.86 -9.62 -7.32
C TRP A 319 -36.92 -10.22 -6.40
N ARG A 320 -36.76 -11.48 -5.97
CA ARG A 320 -37.69 -12.11 -5.03
C ARG A 320 -37.66 -11.44 -3.66
N GLU A 321 -36.48 -11.08 -3.19
CA GLU A 321 -36.29 -10.39 -1.92
C GLU A 321 -36.95 -9.01 -1.94
N TRP A 322 -36.73 -8.23 -3.01
CA TRP A 322 -37.40 -6.95 -3.26
C TRP A 322 -38.93 -7.09 -3.32
N LEU A 323 -39.43 -8.13 -4.01
CA LEU A 323 -40.87 -8.42 -4.08
C LEU A 323 -41.47 -8.77 -2.71
N MET A 324 -40.69 -9.40 -1.82
CA MET A 324 -41.14 -9.77 -0.47
C MET A 324 -41.04 -8.60 0.53
N SER A 325 -40.11 -7.67 0.32
CA SER A 325 -39.83 -6.56 1.24
C SER A 325 -40.60 -5.27 0.94
N SER A 326 -41.12 -5.09 -0.27
CA SER A 326 -41.84 -3.87 -0.68
C SER A 326 -43.32 -4.13 -0.94
N ASP A 327 -44.20 -3.38 -0.29
CA ASP A 327 -45.65 -3.51 -0.49
C ASP A 327 -46.11 -2.93 -1.84
N ASP A 328 -45.41 -1.93 -2.38
CA ASP A 328 -45.59 -1.44 -3.76
C ASP A 328 -45.21 -2.50 -4.80
N ALA A 329 -44.17 -3.28 -4.54
CA ALA A 329 -43.75 -4.36 -5.44
C ALA A 329 -44.79 -5.50 -5.49
N LYS A 330 -45.43 -5.81 -4.36
CA LYS A 330 -46.52 -6.79 -4.29
C LYS A 330 -47.76 -6.31 -5.03
N SER A 331 -48.10 -5.02 -4.91
CA SER A 331 -49.27 -4.44 -5.59
C SER A 331 -49.10 -4.45 -7.11
N VAL A 332 -47.92 -4.11 -7.64
CA VAL A 332 -47.59 -4.18 -9.07
C VAL A 332 -47.64 -5.63 -9.60
N ALA A 333 -47.14 -6.60 -8.84
CA ALA A 333 -47.19 -8.00 -9.24
C ALA A 333 -48.62 -8.56 -9.28
N LEU A 334 -49.46 -8.25 -8.28
CA LEU A 334 -50.87 -8.63 -8.24
C LEU A 334 -51.66 -7.97 -9.38
N ALA A 335 -51.41 -6.69 -9.67
CA ALA A 335 -52.01 -5.99 -10.81
C ALA A 335 -51.64 -6.65 -12.16
N SER A 336 -50.38 -7.08 -12.32
CA SER A 336 -49.94 -7.79 -13.53
C SER A 336 -50.59 -9.18 -13.70
N GLN A 337 -50.87 -9.89 -12.60
CA GLN A 337 -51.62 -11.15 -12.63
C GLN A 337 -53.08 -10.92 -12.97
N ALA A 338 -53.73 -9.93 -12.35
CA ALA A 338 -55.12 -9.57 -12.66
C ALA A 338 -55.31 -9.19 -14.14
N ASN A 339 -54.36 -8.45 -14.72
CA ASN A 339 -54.41 -8.07 -16.14
C ASN A 339 -54.24 -9.27 -17.09
N LYS A 340 -53.49 -10.30 -16.69
CA LYS A 340 -53.39 -11.57 -17.44
C LYS A 340 -54.69 -12.37 -17.44
N PHE A 341 -55.50 -12.26 -16.39
CA PHE A 341 -56.82 -12.93 -16.32
C PHE A 341 -57.90 -12.17 -17.10
N LEU A 342 -57.71 -10.88 -17.37
CA LEU A 342 -58.64 -10.05 -18.15
C LEU A 342 -58.40 -10.13 -19.68
N GLN A 343 -57.30 -10.72 -20.12
CA GLN A 343 -56.92 -10.87 -21.53
C GLN A 343 -57.14 -12.29 -22.09
N ASN A 344 -57.78 -13.19 -21.33
CA ASN A 344 -58.13 -14.55 -21.77
C ASN A 344 -59.64 -14.73 -21.88
#